data_AF-A0A1I2ZL10-F1
#
_entry.id   AF-A0A1I2ZL10-F1
#
_cell.length_a   1.000
_cell.length_b   1.000
_cell.length_c   1.000
_cell.angle_alpha   90.00
_cell.angle_beta   90.00
_cell.angle_gamma   90.00
#
_symmetry.space_group_name_H-M   'P 1'
#
loop_
_entity.id
_entity.type
_entity.pdbx_description
1 polymer ?
#
loop_
_entity_poly.entity_id
_entity_poly.type
_entity_poly.pdbx_seq_one_letter_code
_entity_poly.pdbx_strand_id
1 'polypeptide(L)' 'MLKDFLEYIGVDEGRVNFSWVSAAEGGRFAELVKDVTNKVKELGPNKGLNESESGCCGCKS' A
#
# COMPACT_ATOMS: atom_id res chain seq x y z
N MET A 1 -10.36 -12.76 -7.11
CA MET A 1 -11.47 -12.29 -6.25
C MET A 1 -11.10 -11.02 -5.49
N LEU A 2 -10.26 -11.07 -4.44
CA LEU A 2 -9.93 -9.85 -3.68
C LEU A 2 -9.06 -8.86 -4.48
N LYS A 3 -8.05 -9.35 -5.22
CA LYS A 3 -7.22 -8.52 -6.10
C LYS A 3 -8.08 -7.76 -7.11
N ASP A 4 -8.90 -8.48 -7.88
CA ASP A 4 -9.77 -7.91 -8.90
C ASP A 4 -10.78 -6.91 -8.32
N PHE A 5 -11.28 -7.15 -7.10
CA PHE A 5 -12.15 -6.19 -6.41
C PHE A 5 -11.40 -4.93 -5.98
N LEU A 6 -10.19 -5.07 -5.44
CA LEU A 6 -9.35 -3.95 -5.02
C LEU A 6 -8.98 -3.06 -6.22
N GLU A 7 -8.61 -3.68 -7.34
CA GLU A 7 -8.36 -2.98 -8.60
C GLU A 7 -9.62 -2.25 -9.10
N TYR A 8 -10.78 -2.91 -9.03
CA TYR A 8 -12.07 -2.31 -9.42
C TYR A 8 -12.42 -1.05 -8.61
N ILE A 9 -12.06 -1.00 -7.32
CA ILE A 9 -12.26 0.17 -6.46
C ILE A 9 -11.06 1.15 -6.48
N GLY A 10 -10.15 1.02 -7.44
CA GLY A 10 -9.03 1.95 -7.66
C GLY A 10 -7.83 1.77 -6.73
N VAL A 11 -7.69 0.63 -6.05
CA VAL A 11 -6.49 0.32 -5.26
C VAL A 11 -5.42 -0.30 -6.16
N ASP A 12 -4.27 0.35 -6.21
CA ASP A 12 -3.09 -0.14 -6.93
C ASP A 12 -2.63 -1.50 -6.40
N GLU A 13 -2.36 -2.45 -7.31
CA GLU A 13 -1.98 -3.83 -6.99
C GLU A 13 -0.78 -3.94 -6.04
N GLY A 14 0.16 -2.99 -6.07
CA GLY A 14 1.35 -3.02 -5.23
C GLY A 14 1.11 -2.65 -3.77
N ARG A 15 -0.08 -2.14 -3.43
CA ARG A 15 -0.40 -1.62 -2.09
C ARG A 15 -0.93 -2.66 -1.11
N VAL A 16 -1.33 -3.84 -1.59
CA VAL A 16 -1.81 -4.93 -0.73
C VAL A 16 -0.89 -6.14 -0.86
N ASN A 17 -0.23 -6.50 0.24
CA ASN A 17 0.70 -7.61 0.31
C ASN A 17 0.25 -8.59 1.40
N PHE A 18 0.18 -9.89 1.07
CA PHE A 18 -0.14 -10.95 2.01
C PHE A 18 1.09 -11.78 2.32
N SER A 19 1.32 -12.05 3.59
CA SER A 19 2.45 -12.87 4.04
C SER A 19 2.12 -13.57 5.35
N TRP A 20 2.60 -14.81 5.47
CA TRP A 20 2.44 -15.61 6.67
C TRP A 20 3.71 -15.54 7.49
N VAL A 21 3.60 -15.05 8.72
CA VAL A 21 4.71 -14.98 9.66
C VAL A 21 4.22 -15.49 11.01
N SER A 22 4.93 -16.48 11.56
CA SER A 22 4.63 -17.03 12.88
C SER A 22 5.26 -16.19 14.01
N ALA A 23 4.80 -16.39 15.25
CA ALA A 23 5.27 -15.61 16.40
C ALA A 23 6.78 -15.74 16.69
N ALA A 24 7.43 -16.80 16.22
CA ALA A 24 8.87 -17.02 16.40
C ALA A 24 9.73 -16.35 15.30
N GLU A 25 9.12 -15.85 14.24
CA GLU A 25 9.82 -15.35 13.04
C GLU A 25 9.99 -13.82 13.04
N GLY A 26 10.37 -13.24 14.18
CA GLY A 26 10.50 -11.78 14.33
C GLY A 26 11.48 -11.12 13.35
N GLY A 27 12.62 -11.76 13.08
CA GLY A 27 13.59 -11.25 12.09
C GLY A 27 13.02 -11.23 10.67
N ARG A 28 12.29 -12.27 10.27
CA ARG A 28 11.62 -12.35 8.98
C ARG A 28 10.50 -11.30 8.85
N PHE A 29 9.76 -11.06 9.93
CA PHE A 29 8.75 -10.00 9.98
C PHE A 29 9.37 -8.63 9.70
N ALA A 30 10.48 -8.32 10.36
CA ALA A 30 11.16 -7.03 10.21
C ALA A 30 11.62 -6.77 8.77
N GLU A 31 12.23 -7.77 8.13
CA GLU A 31 12.65 -7.67 6.73
C GLU A 31 11.44 -7.50 5.79
N LEU A 32 10.37 -8.25 6.02
CA LEU A 32 9.16 -8.17 5.20
C LEU A 32 8.48 -6.79 5.29
N VAL A 33 8.39 -6.23 6.49
CA VAL A 33 7.85 -4.88 6.71
C VAL A 33 8.72 -3.84 6.00
N LYS A 34 10.05 -3.99 6.04
CA LYS A 34 10.98 -3.10 5.35
C LYS A 34 10.78 -3.15 3.84
N ASP A 35 10.66 -4.33 3.26
CA ASP A 35 10.43 -4.52 1.82
C ASP A 35 9.10 -3.94 1.37
N VAL A 36 8.02 -4.21 2.10
CA VAL A 36 6.70 -3.64 1.81
C VAL A 36 6.74 -2.12 1.91
N THR A 37 7.42 -1.57 2.94
CA THR A 37 7.56 -0.12 3.11
C THR A 37 8.31 0.51 1.94
N ASN A 38 9.37 -0.12 1.44
CA ASN A 38 10.12 0.37 0.29
C ASN A 38 9.26 0.38 -0.98
N LYS A 39 8.56 -0.72 -1.26
CA LYS A 39 7.62 -0.81 -2.39
C LYS A 39 6.54 0.28 -2.34
N VAL A 40 5.96 0.53 -1.16
CA VAL A 40 4.95 1.58 -0.99
C VAL A 40 5.53 2.98 -1.20
N LYS A 41 6.79 3.22 -0.81
CA LYS A 41 7.48 4.50 -1.09
C LYS A 41 7.72 4.71 -2.58
N GLU A 42 8.10 3.66 -3.31
CA GLU A 42 8.31 3.71 -4.76
C GLU A 42 7.01 4.02 -5.53
N LEU A 43 5.87 3.50 -5.04
CA LEU A 43 4.53 3.80 -5.59
C LEU A 43 4.06 5.23 -5.33
N GLY A 44 4.71 5.95 -4.42
CA GLY A 44 4.38 7.33 -4.07
C GLY A 44 3.06 7.47 -3.28
N PRO A 45 2.62 8.72 -3.03
CA PRO A 45 1.40 9.01 -2.29
C PRO A 45 0.15 8.39 -2.93
N ASN A 46 -0.75 7.88 -2.09
CA ASN A 46 -2.04 7.38 -2.56
C ASN A 46 -2.93 8.57 -2.96
N LYS A 47 -3.53 8.51 -4.16
CA LYS A 47 -4.39 9.57 -4.72
C LYS A 47 -5.87 9.39 -4.37
N GLY A 48 -6.22 8.40 -3.55
CA GLY A 48 -7.61 8.06 -3.20
C GLY A 48 -8.08 6.80 -3.94
N LEU A 49 -9.28 6.34 -3.58
CA LEU A 49 -9.92 5.14 -4.18
C LEU A 49 -10.59 5.47 -5.54
N ASN A 50 -10.99 6.72 -5.74
CA ASN A 50 -11.55 7.22 -6.99
C ASN A 50 -10.89 8.59 -7.28
N GLU A 51 -10.77 9.01 -8.54
CA GLU A 51 -10.37 10.37 -8.94
C GLU A 51 -11.42 11.40 -8.48
N SER A 52 -11.51 11.66 -7.18
CA SER A 52 -12.09 12.87 -6.65
C SER A 52 -10.95 13.82 -6.37
N GLU A 53 -10.90 14.92 -7.13
CA GLU A 53 -10.08 16.09 -6.83
C GLU A 53 -10.21 16.45 -5.35
N SER A 54 -9.28 15.96 -4.55
CA SER A 54 -9.17 16.29 -3.14
C SER A 54 -7.70 16.50 -2.86
N GLY A 55 -7.29 17.66 -3.39
CA GLY A 55 -6.40 18.62 -2.75
C GLY A 55 -5.48 18.07 -1.69
N CYS A 56 -4.19 18.18 -2.01
CA CYS A 56 -3.10 18.29 -1.06
C CYS A 56 -3.58 18.87 0.29
N CYS A 57 -3.29 18.12 1.36
CA CYS A 57 -3.33 18.65 2.71
C CYS A 57 -2.60 20.00 2.75
N GLY A 58 -3.37 21.09 2.85
CA GLY A 58 -2.93 22.37 3.39
C GLY A 58 -2.00 23.29 2.59
N CYS A 59 -1.41 22.88 1.45
CA CYS A 59 -0.51 23.77 0.70
C CYS A 59 -1.00 23.97 -0.74
N LYS A 60 -1.73 25.06 -0.97
CA LYS A 60 -1.90 25.64 -2.30
C LYS A 60 -0.59 26.31 -2.69
N SER A 61 -0.06 25.96 -3.86
CA SER A 61 0.94 26.78 -4.54
C SER A 61 0.25 27.86 -5.37
#